data_AF-A0A0J8DB53-F1
#
_entry.id   AF-A0A0J8DB53-F1
#
_cell.length_a   1.000
_cell.length_b   1.000
_cell.length_c   1.000
_cell.angle_alpha   90.00
_cell.angle_beta   90.00
_cell.angle_gamma   90.00
#
_symmetry.space_group_name_H-M   'P 1'
#
loop_
_entity.id
_entity.type
_entity.pdbx_description
1 polymer ?
#
loop_
_entity_poly.entity_id
_entity_poly.type
_entity_poly.pdbx_seq_one_letter_code
_entity_poly.pdbx_strand_id
1 'polypeptide(L)'
;MAKTWEDCLSKNANKKRPFVRWYIDSNRTKESYDKEIKHLTVVEYETAINTWLLEDEVQQAIKEYLKCKKNIDIINIYNAMKEKALEGDVASAKWIMDFVDKSGFFGSEEVSEIDKILKNLNVNEV
;
A
#
# COMPACT_ATOMS: atom_id res chain seq x y z
N MET A 1 18.37 -10.71 -5.77
CA MET A 1 17.07 -10.87 -5.10
C MET A 1 16.59 -9.48 -4.72
N ALA A 2 15.34 -9.12 -5.01
CA ALA A 2 14.80 -7.83 -4.57
C ALA A 2 14.66 -7.82 -3.04
N LYS A 3 15.04 -6.72 -2.38
CA LYS A 3 14.91 -6.58 -0.92
C LYS A 3 13.43 -6.54 -0.55
N THR A 4 13.04 -7.36 0.42
CA THR A 4 11.68 -7.42 0.96
C THR A 4 11.57 -6.58 2.23
N TRP A 5 10.35 -6.29 2.69
CA TRP A 5 10.14 -5.61 3.97
C TRP A 5 10.65 -6.46 5.15
N GLU A 6 10.70 -7.79 5.01
CA GLU A 6 11.22 -8.68 6.05
C GLU A 6 12.72 -8.50 6.27
N ASP A 7 13.46 -8.07 5.24
CA ASP A 7 14.90 -7.78 5.31
C ASP A 7 15.20 -6.49 6.09
N CYS A 8 14.19 -5.72 6.47
CA CYS A 8 14.34 -4.59 7.40
C CYS A 8 14.54 -5.07 8.84
N LEU A 9 14.10 -6.27 9.19
CA LEU A 9 14.10 -6.78 10.57
C LEU A 9 15.37 -7.59 10.85
N SER A 10 16.14 -7.14 11.84
CA SER A 10 17.40 -7.76 12.27
C SER A 10 17.26 -8.51 13.59
N LYS A 11 16.74 -7.87 14.65
CA LYS A 11 16.62 -8.47 15.98
C LYS A 11 15.27 -9.13 16.17
N ASN A 12 15.26 -10.37 16.65
CA ASN A 12 14.03 -11.14 16.86
C ASN A 12 13.12 -11.16 15.62
N ALA A 13 13.70 -11.17 14.40
CA ALA A 13 12.97 -11.01 13.15
C ALA A 13 11.80 -12.01 13.02
N ASN A 14 12.02 -13.28 13.40
CA ASN A 14 10.97 -14.32 13.39
C ASN A 14 9.74 -13.97 14.24
N LYS A 15 9.92 -13.21 15.33
CA LYS A 15 8.84 -12.76 16.22
C LYS A 15 8.23 -11.43 15.75
N LYS A 16 9.03 -10.54 15.15
CA LYS A 16 8.56 -9.22 14.68
C LYS A 16 7.86 -9.28 13.32
N ARG A 17 8.18 -10.25 12.47
CA ARG A 17 7.47 -10.50 11.19
C ARG A 17 5.96 -10.66 11.36
N PRO A 18 5.45 -11.60 12.19
CA PRO A 18 4.01 -11.74 12.38
C PRO A 18 3.39 -10.48 13.00
N PHE A 19 4.11 -9.76 13.87
CA PHE A 19 3.67 -8.47 14.40
C PHE A 19 3.48 -7.41 13.30
N VAL A 20 4.48 -7.18 12.45
CA VAL A 20 4.40 -6.21 11.34
C VAL A 20 3.23 -6.55 10.41
N ARG A 21 3.07 -7.84 10.10
CA ARG A 21 1.99 -8.31 9.22
C ARG A 21 0.62 -8.05 9.83
N TRP A 22 0.42 -8.51 11.07
CA TRP A 22 -0.80 -8.27 11.83
C TRP A 22 -1.09 -6.78 12.01
N TYR A 23 -0.07 -5.95 12.25
CA TYR A 23 -0.27 -4.51 12.42
C TYR A 23 -0.83 -3.85 11.15
N ILE A 24 -0.46 -4.33 9.96
CA ILE A 24 -1.00 -3.80 8.71
C ILE A 24 -2.37 -4.42 8.36
N ASP A 25 -2.53 -5.73 8.56
CA ASP A 25 -3.66 -6.49 8.01
C ASP A 25 -4.85 -6.69 8.98
N SER A 26 -4.73 -6.30 10.25
CA SER A 26 -5.76 -6.50 11.29
C SER A 26 -6.45 -5.20 11.75
N ASN A 27 -7.42 -5.36 12.65
CA ASN A 27 -8.08 -4.24 13.35
C ASN A 27 -7.25 -3.68 14.53
N ARG A 28 -6.04 -4.24 14.78
CA ARG A 28 -5.08 -3.81 15.82
C ARG A 28 -5.60 -3.84 17.25
N THR A 29 -6.64 -4.63 17.53
CA THR A 29 -7.16 -4.80 18.88
C THR A 29 -6.32 -5.80 19.67
N LYS A 30 -6.29 -5.66 21.01
CA LYS A 30 -5.65 -6.66 21.89
C LYS A 30 -6.23 -8.06 21.69
N GLU A 31 -7.55 -8.16 21.51
CA GLU A 31 -8.23 -9.43 21.24
C GLU A 31 -7.72 -10.10 19.97
N SER A 32 -7.63 -9.36 18.86
CA SER A 32 -7.06 -9.88 17.60
C SER A 32 -5.61 -10.29 17.77
N TYR A 33 -4.79 -9.50 18.47
CA TYR A 33 -3.40 -9.84 18.76
C TYR A 33 -3.26 -11.17 19.52
N ASP A 34 -3.99 -11.27 20.63
CA ASP A 34 -3.95 -12.42 21.55
C ASP A 34 -4.40 -13.70 20.85
N LYS A 35 -5.41 -13.60 19.99
CA LYS A 35 -5.95 -14.71 19.21
C LYS A 35 -5.03 -15.12 18.06
N GLU A 36 -4.50 -14.17 17.30
CA GLU A 36 -3.88 -14.44 16.00
C GLU A 36 -2.37 -14.62 16.06
N ILE A 37 -1.67 -13.81 16.88
CA ILE A 37 -0.20 -13.73 16.79
C ILE A 37 0.55 -13.81 18.11
N LYS A 38 -0.11 -13.72 19.28
CA LYS A 38 0.58 -13.80 20.59
C LYS A 38 1.45 -15.04 20.75
N HIS A 39 0.98 -16.19 20.28
CA HIS A 39 1.73 -17.45 20.32
C HIS A 39 2.99 -17.43 19.43
N LEU A 40 3.05 -16.53 18.44
CA LEU A 40 4.20 -16.36 17.54
C LEU A 40 5.17 -15.30 18.05
N THR A 41 4.67 -14.22 18.64
CA THR A 41 5.48 -13.11 19.14
C THR A 41 6.10 -13.43 20.50
N VAL A 42 5.39 -14.21 21.33
CA VAL A 42 5.78 -14.58 22.70
C VAL A 42 6.09 -13.34 23.56
N VAL A 43 5.34 -12.27 23.34
CA VAL A 43 5.32 -11.05 24.16
C VAL A 43 3.89 -10.60 24.36
N GLU A 44 3.64 -9.83 25.41
CA GLU A 44 2.33 -9.23 25.63
C GLU A 44 2.05 -8.12 24.61
N TYR A 45 0.77 -7.92 24.31
CA TYR A 45 0.29 -6.88 23.40
C TYR A 45 0.90 -5.51 23.71
N GLU A 46 0.91 -5.13 24.99
CA GLU A 46 1.44 -3.85 25.47
C GLU A 46 2.93 -3.71 25.16
N THR A 47 3.72 -4.79 25.26
CA THR A 47 5.14 -4.77 24.89
C THR A 47 5.32 -4.61 23.38
N ALA A 48 4.53 -5.31 22.57
CA ALA A 48 4.62 -5.19 21.12
C ALA A 48 4.26 -3.76 20.65
N ILE A 49 3.19 -3.18 21.18
CA ILE A 49 2.73 -1.85 20.80
C ILE A 49 3.61 -0.74 21.38
N ASN A 50 3.99 -0.80 22.65
CA ASN A 50 4.72 0.29 23.29
C ASN A 50 6.24 0.21 23.12
N THR A 51 6.77 -0.93 22.67
CA THR A 51 8.21 -1.11 22.46
C THR A 51 8.52 -1.38 20.99
N TRP A 52 8.04 -2.50 20.42
CA TRP A 52 8.44 -2.87 19.06
C TRP A 52 7.99 -1.87 18.00
N LEU A 53 6.79 -1.29 18.13
CA LEU A 53 6.30 -0.28 17.19
C LEU A 53 7.18 0.98 17.11
N LEU A 54 7.91 1.28 18.18
CA LEU A 54 8.81 2.43 18.27
C LEU A 54 10.21 2.13 17.74
N GLU A 55 10.52 0.87 17.41
CA GLU A 55 11.82 0.50 16.86
C GLU A 55 11.91 0.86 15.38
N ASP A 56 13.00 1.53 14.99
CA ASP A 56 13.23 2.00 13.62
C ASP A 56 13.11 0.88 12.58
N GLU A 57 13.63 -0.31 12.88
CA GLU A 57 13.56 -1.46 11.97
C GLU A 57 12.12 -1.92 11.70
N VAL A 58 11.27 -1.85 12.73
CA VAL A 58 9.84 -2.21 12.65
C VAL A 58 9.08 -1.14 11.88
N GLN A 59 9.34 0.14 12.17
CA GLN A 59 8.72 1.24 11.44
C GLN A 59 9.11 1.23 9.96
N GLN A 60 10.36 0.91 9.65
CA GLN A 60 10.81 0.77 8.27
C GLN A 60 10.15 -0.43 7.58
N ALA A 61 10.06 -1.57 8.26
CA ALA A 61 9.36 -2.75 7.76
C ALA A 61 7.87 -2.45 7.45
N ILE A 62 7.18 -1.74 8.34
CA ILE A 62 5.79 -1.28 8.16
C ILE A 62 5.67 -0.39 6.92
N LYS A 63 6.57 0.59 6.74
CA LYS A 63 6.57 1.48 5.58
C LYS A 63 6.76 0.72 4.27
N GLU A 64 7.73 -0.19 4.21
CA GLU A 64 7.97 -1.00 3.02
C GLU A 64 6.81 -1.97 2.74
N TYR A 65 6.22 -2.57 3.77
CA TYR A 65 5.06 -3.44 3.57
C TYR A 65 3.86 -2.65 3.02
N LEU A 66 3.58 -1.44 3.55
CA LEU A 66 2.54 -0.56 3.01
C LEU A 66 2.79 -0.17 1.55
N LYS A 67 4.05 0.08 1.15
CA LYS A 67 4.38 0.35 -0.26
C LYS A 67 4.06 -0.84 -1.16
N CYS A 68 4.38 -2.07 -0.73
CA CYS A 68 4.02 -3.28 -1.46
C CYS A 68 2.50 -3.47 -1.56
N LYS A 69 1.76 -3.14 -0.49
CA LYS A 69 0.30 -3.32 -0.42
C LYS A 69 -0.48 -2.23 -1.14
N LYS A 70 0.06 -1.01 -1.24
CA LYS A 70 -0.59 0.19 -1.79
C LYS A 70 -1.36 -0.07 -3.08
N ASN A 71 -0.74 -0.77 -4.04
CA ASN A 71 -1.38 -1.01 -5.33
C ASN A 71 -2.59 -1.94 -5.21
N ILE A 72 -2.51 -2.97 -4.36
CA ILE A 72 -3.62 -3.88 -4.07
C ILE A 72 -4.76 -3.12 -3.38
N ASP A 73 -4.44 -2.26 -2.42
CA ASP A 73 -5.45 -1.47 -1.70
C ASP A 73 -6.18 -0.50 -2.65
N ILE A 74 -5.44 0.15 -3.56
CA ILE A 74 -6.03 1.02 -4.59
C ILE A 74 -6.94 0.22 -5.53
N ILE A 75 -6.55 -0.99 -5.94
CA ILE A 75 -7.40 -1.88 -6.75
C ILE A 75 -8.69 -2.23 -6.01
N ASN A 76 -8.60 -2.55 -4.73
CA ASN A 76 -9.78 -2.89 -3.92
C ASN A 76 -10.74 -1.70 -3.79
N ILE A 77 -10.21 -0.49 -3.55
CA ILE A 77 -11.02 0.73 -3.51
C ILE A 77 -11.66 0.98 -4.88
N TYR A 78 -10.90 0.89 -5.96
CA TYR A 78 -11.41 1.06 -7.32
C TYR A 78 -12.59 0.11 -7.60
N ASN A 79 -12.45 -1.17 -7.24
CA ASN A 79 -13.50 -2.16 -7.42
C ASN A 79 -14.76 -1.85 -6.60
N ALA A 80 -14.60 -1.49 -5.32
CA ALA A 80 -15.72 -1.13 -4.46
C ALA A 80 -16.46 0.13 -4.94
N MET A 81 -15.73 1.13 -5.45
CA MET A 81 -16.33 2.33 -6.03
C MET A 81 -17.03 2.00 -7.35
N LYS A 82 -16.46 1.11 -8.17
CA LYS A 82 -17.07 0.67 -9.43
C LYS A 82 -18.40 -0.03 -9.22
N GLU A 83 -18.48 -0.91 -8.22
CA GLU A 83 -19.73 -1.58 -7.85
C GLU A 83 -20.83 -0.56 -7.53
N LYS A 84 -20.55 0.38 -6.61
CA LYS A 84 -21.49 1.47 -6.26
C LYS A 84 -21.88 2.33 -7.45
N ALA A 85 -20.92 2.67 -8.31
CA ALA A 85 -21.18 3.46 -9.51
C ALA A 85 -22.15 2.74 -10.46
N LEU A 86 -22.00 1.42 -10.63
CA LEU A 86 -22.90 0.59 -11.44
C LEU A 86 -24.30 0.50 -10.84
N GLU A 87 -24.44 0.65 -9.52
CA GLU A 87 -25.72 0.76 -8.82
C GLU A 87 -26.36 2.16 -8.91
N GLY A 88 -25.71 3.11 -9.57
CA GLY A 88 -26.23 4.46 -9.79
C GLY A 88 -25.68 5.52 -8.82
N ASP A 89 -24.69 5.20 -7.99
CA ASP A 89 -24.00 6.19 -7.16
C ASP A 89 -23.13 7.11 -8.05
N VAL A 90 -23.68 8.29 -8.35
CA VAL A 90 -23.04 9.34 -9.16
C VAL A 90 -21.73 9.83 -8.54
N ALA A 91 -21.62 9.87 -7.20
CA ALA A 91 -20.40 10.31 -6.53
C ALA A 91 -19.27 9.28 -6.73
N SER A 92 -19.62 8.00 -6.64
CA SER A 92 -18.69 6.90 -6.92
C SER A 92 -18.25 6.88 -8.39
N ALA A 93 -19.18 7.11 -9.33
CA ALA A 93 -18.86 7.26 -10.75
C ALA A 93 -17.88 8.43 -11.00
N LYS A 94 -18.14 9.59 -10.38
CA LYS A 94 -17.26 10.75 -10.47
C LYS A 94 -15.86 10.47 -9.94
N TRP A 95 -15.77 9.82 -8.77
CA TRP A 95 -14.48 9.44 -8.18
C TRP A 95 -13.67 8.53 -9.11
N ILE A 96 -14.32 7.56 -9.77
CA ILE A 96 -13.63 6.66 -10.71
C ILE A 96 -13.06 7.43 -11.90
N MET A 97 -13.85 8.30 -12.51
CA MET A 97 -13.40 9.12 -13.64
C MET A 97 -12.21 9.99 -13.22
N ASP A 98 -12.33 10.68 -12.08
CA ASP A 98 -11.25 11.49 -11.52
C ASP A 98 -9.98 10.64 -11.23
N PHE A 99 -10.14 9.43 -10.71
CA PHE A 99 -9.04 8.51 -10.43
C PHE A 99 -8.34 8.07 -11.73
N VAL A 100 -9.09 7.65 -12.75
CA VAL A 100 -8.53 7.22 -14.03
C VAL A 100 -7.77 8.36 -14.70
N ASP A 101 -8.31 9.58 -14.69
CA ASP A 101 -7.72 10.73 -15.37
C ASP A 101 -6.48 11.29 -14.67
N LYS A 102 -6.41 11.23 -13.33
CA LYS A 102 -5.40 11.97 -12.54
C LYS A 102 -4.35 11.10 -11.87
N SER A 103 -4.59 9.82 -11.65
CA SER A 103 -3.74 9.01 -10.78
C SER A 103 -2.50 8.43 -11.47
N GLY A 104 -2.46 8.40 -12.80
CA GLY A 104 -1.44 7.67 -13.56
C GLY A 104 -1.45 6.15 -13.33
N PHE A 105 -2.41 5.62 -12.57
CA PHE A 105 -2.41 4.24 -12.07
C PHE A 105 -2.55 3.19 -13.17
N PHE A 106 -3.38 3.46 -14.19
CA PHE A 106 -3.64 2.54 -15.29
C PHE A 106 -2.72 2.73 -16.50
N GLY A 107 -1.80 3.70 -16.45
CA GLY A 107 -0.85 3.97 -17.53
C GLY A 107 -1.52 4.14 -18.90
N SER A 108 -1.90 5.37 -19.24
CA SER A 108 -1.59 5.81 -20.60
C SER A 108 -0.13 6.24 -20.55
N GLU A 109 0.71 5.82 -21.51
CA GLU A 109 2.04 6.39 -21.73
C GLU A 109 2.00 7.89 -21.40
N GLU A 110 2.69 8.29 -20.34
CA GLU A 110 2.99 9.71 -20.17
C GLU A 110 3.83 10.07 -21.40
N VAL A 111 3.19 10.57 -22.45
CA VAL A 111 3.89 11.23 -23.55
C VAL A 111 4.65 12.35 -22.86
N SER A 112 5.96 12.14 -22.67
CA SER A 112 6.81 13.06 -21.93
C SER A 112 6.68 14.44 -22.56
N GLU A 113 6.90 15.52 -21.81
CA GLU A 113 6.90 16.86 -22.41
C GLU A 113 7.89 16.96 -23.57
N ILE A 114 8.97 16.16 -23.52
CA ILE A 114 9.93 15.98 -24.62
C ILE A 114 9.25 15.34 -25.85
N ASP A 115 8.44 14.31 -25.69
CA ASP A 115 7.69 13.68 -26.80
C ASP A 115 6.64 14.62 -27.41
N LYS A 116 6.06 15.53 -26.61
CA LYS A 116 5.16 16.60 -27.10
C LYS A 116 5.93 17.64 -27.91
N ILE A 117 7.14 18.02 -27.48
CA ILE A 117 8.02 18.93 -28.21
C ILE A 117 8.50 18.31 -29.53
N LEU A 118 8.94 17.03 -29.51
CA LEU A 118 9.39 16.30 -30.70
C LEU A 118 8.28 16.14 -31.74
N LYS A 119 7.03 15.86 -31.31
CA LYS A 119 5.88 15.82 -32.22
C LYS A 119 5.61 17.17 -32.90
N ASN A 120 5.86 18.30 -32.24
CA ASN A 120 5.67 19.63 -32.81
C ASN A 120 6.85 20.08 -33.71
N LEU A 121 8.05 19.54 -33.52
CA LEU A 121 9.20 19.81 -34.39
C LEU A 121 9.11 19.07 -35.73
N ASN A 122 8.46 17.91 -35.77
CA ASN A 122 8.25 17.11 -36.99
C ASN A 122 7.17 17.67 -37.94
N VAL A 123 6.52 18.80 -37.60
CA VAL A 123 5.49 19.45 -38.44
C VAL A 123 6.10 20.51 -39.37
N ASN A 124 7.40 20.82 -39.23
CA ASN A 124 8.07 21.89 -39.98
C ASN A 124 9.00 21.41 -41.12
N GLU A 125 8.87 20.17 -41.58
CA GLU A 125 9.48 19.71 -42.84
C GLU A 125 8.40 19.24 -43.82
N VAL A 126 7.63 20.20 -44.35
CA VAL A 126 7.00 20.15 -45.69
C VAL A 126 7.00 21.55 -46.28
#